data_AF-A0A4Q2ZNZ6-F1
#
_entry.id   AF-A0A4Q2ZNZ6-F1
#
_cell.length_a   1.000
_cell.length_b   1.000
_cell.length_c   1.000
_cell.angle_alpha   90.00
_cell.angle_beta   90.00
_cell.angle_gamma   90.00
#
_symmetry.space_group_name_H-M   'P 1'
#
loop_
_entity.id
_entity.type
_entity.pdbx_description
1 polymer ?
#
loop_
_entity_poly.entity_id
_entity_poly.type
_entity_poly.pdbx_seq_one_letter_code
_entity_poly.pdbx_strand_id
1 'polypeptide(L)'
;MAFEQAFQQAFIYLSSVVIAVLLGKRIGLGAVLGYLIVGAAIGPWGFHLVGNEGEQITHFAEFGVVVMLFLIGLELQPSMLWKMRHQLIGLGSLQVILCALAITGVAVGFGLAWKPALGIGLILAMSSTAIALQTLAEKGLMQTDAGQNSFAVLLFQDIAVIPIIALLPLLGTGAATADAGHGGSNAWLAHQPGWVQALATIGAVVLIVAMGRIGMRYLFRAIA
;
A
#
# COMPACT_ATOMS: atom_id res chain seq x y z
N MET A 1 -14.86 28.06 18.69
CA MET A 1 -15.47 26.72 18.56
C MET A 1 -14.71 25.82 17.58
N ALA A 2 -14.88 25.90 16.24
CA ALA A 2 -14.20 24.95 15.32
C ALA A 2 -12.65 25.01 15.38
N PHE A 3 -12.06 26.21 15.45
CA PHE A 3 -10.61 26.37 15.56
C PHE A 3 -10.05 25.83 16.89
N GLU A 4 -10.79 25.97 17.99
CA GLU A 4 -10.38 25.47 19.30
C GLU A 4 -10.44 23.94 19.36
N GLN A 5 -11.45 23.33 18.74
CA GLN A 5 -11.58 21.87 18.62
C GLN A 5 -10.44 21.28 17.77
N ALA A 6 -10.14 21.89 16.62
CA ALA A 6 -9.02 21.48 15.77
C ALA A 6 -7.68 21.60 16.52
N PHE A 7 -7.47 22.69 17.28
CA PHE A 7 -6.27 22.87 18.09
C PHE A 7 -6.16 21.82 19.20
N GLN A 8 -7.26 21.52 19.91
CA GLN A 8 -7.28 20.48 20.95
C GLN A 8 -6.98 19.09 20.37
N GLN A 9 -7.58 18.73 19.24
CA GLN A 9 -7.30 17.46 18.56
C GLN A 9 -5.85 17.37 18.09
N ALA A 10 -5.32 18.43 17.46
CA ALA A 10 -3.93 18.50 17.04
C ALA A 10 -2.98 18.37 18.23
N PHE A 11 -3.29 19.01 19.36
CA PHE A 11 -2.52 18.89 20.59
C PHE A 11 -2.54 17.45 21.14
N ILE A 12 -3.72 16.81 21.21
CA ILE A 12 -3.86 15.41 21.65
C ILE A 12 -3.06 14.48 20.73
N TYR A 13 -3.17 14.63 19.41
CA TYR A 13 -2.42 13.81 18.46
C TYR A 13 -0.92 14.00 18.62
N LEU A 14 -0.43 15.25 18.62
CA LEU A 14 1.00 15.54 18.69
C LEU A 14 1.60 15.07 20.02
N SER A 15 0.92 15.31 21.14
CA SER A 15 1.39 14.89 22.46
C SER A 15 1.38 13.35 22.60
N SER A 16 0.34 12.68 22.10
CA SER A 16 0.24 11.22 22.11
C SER A 16 1.35 10.60 21.26
N VAL A 17 1.62 11.14 20.07
CA VAL A 17 2.70 10.69 19.17
C VAL A 17 4.07 10.85 19.83
N VAL A 18 4.34 11.96 20.52
CA VAL A 18 5.60 12.16 21.26
C VAL A 18 5.79 11.10 22.35
N ILE A 19 4.73 10.83 23.13
CA ILE A 19 4.75 9.78 24.16
C ILE A 19 4.97 8.41 23.50
N ALA A 20 4.31 8.14 22.37
CA ALA A 20 4.41 6.91 21.61
C ALA A 20 5.85 6.60 21.19
N VAL A 21 6.57 7.60 20.65
CA VAL A 21 7.96 7.46 20.22
C VAL A 21 8.86 7.20 21.41
N LEU A 22 8.65 7.94 22.50
CA LEU A 22 9.49 7.84 23.68
C LEU A 22 9.34 6.44 24.33
N LEU A 23 8.11 5.96 24.48
CA LEU A 23 7.85 4.61 24.98
C LEU A 23 8.36 3.56 23.99
N GLY A 24 7.99 3.66 22.72
CA GLY A 24 8.34 2.72 21.65
C GLY A 24 9.85 2.48 21.56
N LYS A 25 10.64 3.57 21.56
CA LYS A 25 12.10 3.47 21.57
C LYS A 25 12.65 2.80 22.83
N ARG A 26 12.04 3.03 24.01
CA ARG A 26 12.48 2.37 25.26
C ARG A 26 12.24 0.87 25.27
N ILE A 27 11.16 0.40 24.62
CA ILE A 27 10.84 -1.03 24.51
C ILE A 27 11.48 -1.70 23.29
N GLY A 28 12.36 -0.99 22.56
CA GLY A 28 13.06 -1.52 21.39
C GLY A 28 12.18 -1.74 20.16
N LEU A 29 10.95 -1.18 20.16
CA LEU A 29 10.07 -1.18 19.00
C LEU A 29 10.45 -0.02 18.07
N GLY A 30 10.30 -0.23 16.75
CA GLY A 30 10.46 0.86 15.78
C GLY A 30 9.40 1.95 15.99
N ALA A 31 9.71 3.21 15.64
CA ALA A 31 8.82 4.34 15.95
C ALA A 31 7.40 4.16 15.37
N VAL A 32 7.28 3.49 14.21
CA VAL A 32 5.99 3.26 13.56
C VAL A 32 5.06 2.36 14.37
N LEU A 33 5.59 1.32 15.00
CA LEU A 33 4.78 0.47 15.88
C LEU A 33 4.27 1.28 17.08
N GLY A 34 5.07 2.20 17.60
CA GLY A 34 4.63 3.16 18.62
C GLY A 34 3.44 4.00 18.14
N TYR A 35 3.53 4.58 16.95
CA TYR A 35 2.44 5.36 16.37
C TYR A 35 1.15 4.54 16.19
N LEU A 36 1.26 3.29 15.72
CA LEU A 36 0.10 2.41 15.53
C LEU A 36 -0.57 2.04 16.85
N ILE A 37 0.22 1.67 17.87
CA ILE A 37 -0.30 1.31 19.20
C ILE A 37 -1.02 2.50 19.83
N VAL A 38 -0.40 3.68 19.79
CA VAL A 38 -1.02 4.89 20.36
C VAL A 38 -2.22 5.32 19.54
N GLY A 39 -2.17 5.27 18.21
CA GLY A 39 -3.31 5.54 17.34
C GLY A 39 -4.51 4.64 17.65
N ALA A 40 -4.27 3.33 17.83
CA ALA A 40 -5.29 2.39 18.25
C ALA A 40 -5.82 2.70 19.66
N ALA A 41 -4.95 3.11 20.58
CA ALA A 41 -5.31 3.45 21.95
C ALA A 41 -6.10 4.76 22.07
N ILE A 42 -5.79 5.81 21.32
CA ILE A 42 -6.51 7.10 21.41
C ILE A 42 -7.75 7.16 20.50
N GLY A 43 -7.81 6.26 19.52
CA GLY A 43 -8.90 6.18 18.55
C GLY A 43 -10.19 5.61 19.11
N PRO A 44 -11.17 5.33 18.21
CA PRO A 44 -12.52 4.88 18.56
C PRO A 44 -12.61 3.46 19.14
N TRP A 45 -11.48 2.79 19.34
CA TRP A 45 -11.46 1.43 19.91
C TRP A 45 -10.73 1.37 21.26
N GLY A 46 -10.04 2.45 21.64
CA GLY A 46 -9.36 2.56 22.92
C GLY A 46 -10.08 3.54 23.84
N PHE A 47 -9.45 4.67 24.13
CA PHE A 47 -9.93 5.68 25.06
C PHE A 47 -10.96 6.65 24.46
N HIS A 48 -11.30 6.54 23.16
CA HIS A 48 -12.24 7.43 22.46
C HIS A 48 -11.90 8.93 22.59
N LEU A 49 -10.61 9.29 22.66
CA LEU A 49 -10.22 10.69 22.72
C LEU A 49 -10.44 11.39 21.38
N VAL A 50 -10.38 10.63 20.27
CA VAL A 50 -10.60 11.16 18.92
C VAL A 50 -11.41 10.18 18.07
N GLY A 51 -12.32 10.67 17.23
CA GLY A 51 -13.10 9.81 16.32
C GLY A 51 -14.46 10.31 15.85
N ASN A 52 -15.07 11.32 16.49
CA ASN A 52 -16.42 11.77 16.14
C ASN A 52 -16.50 12.63 14.85
N GLU A 53 -15.36 13.04 14.29
CA GLU A 53 -15.25 13.92 13.10
C GLU A 53 -14.28 13.32 12.05
N GLY A 54 -14.42 12.02 11.78
CA GLY A 54 -13.45 11.21 11.01
C GLY A 54 -13.19 11.61 9.56
N GLU A 55 -13.98 12.50 8.97
CA GLU A 55 -13.84 12.87 7.56
C GLU A 55 -12.64 13.81 7.32
N GLN A 56 -12.41 14.78 8.21
CA GLN A 56 -11.31 15.76 8.05
C GLN A 56 -9.93 15.15 8.26
N ILE A 57 -9.80 14.20 9.20
CA ILE A 57 -8.54 13.52 9.49
C ILE A 57 -8.15 12.60 8.33
N THR A 58 -9.12 11.94 7.69
CA THR A 58 -8.89 11.08 6.53
C THR A 58 -8.30 11.87 5.36
N HIS A 59 -8.85 13.03 5.01
CA HIS A 59 -8.29 13.89 3.95
C HIS A 59 -6.87 14.39 4.27
N PHE A 60 -6.60 14.72 5.55
CA PHE A 60 -5.26 15.11 5.96
C PHE A 60 -4.26 13.94 5.84
N ALA A 61 -4.68 12.73 6.22
CA ALA A 61 -3.87 11.52 6.07
C ALA A 61 -3.60 11.18 4.60
N GLU A 62 -4.61 11.29 3.73
CA GLU A 62 -4.47 11.13 2.28
C GLU A 62 -3.45 12.12 1.70
N PHE A 63 -3.53 13.39 2.08
CA PHE A 63 -2.54 14.39 1.68
C PHE A 63 -1.13 14.03 2.16
N GLY A 64 -0.99 13.59 3.41
CA GLY A 64 0.29 13.13 3.96
C GLY A 64 0.88 11.94 3.19
N VAL A 65 0.05 10.96 2.82
CA VAL A 65 0.46 9.82 1.98
C VAL A 65 0.93 10.28 0.60
N VAL A 66 0.21 11.20 -0.04
CA VAL A 66 0.61 11.76 -1.35
C VAL A 66 1.97 12.46 -1.27
N VAL A 67 2.19 13.29 -0.24
CA VAL A 67 3.48 13.98 -0.02
C VAL A 67 4.59 12.96 0.24
N MET A 68 4.33 11.90 1.00
CA MET A 68 5.30 10.83 1.27
C MET A 68 5.67 10.06 0.00
N LEU A 69 4.69 9.64 -0.79
CA LEU A 69 4.92 8.93 -2.07
C LEU A 69 5.67 9.81 -3.07
N PHE A 70 5.37 11.12 -3.08
CA PHE A 70 6.11 12.08 -3.89
C PHE A 70 7.57 12.21 -3.45
N LEU A 71 7.83 12.35 -2.14
CA LEU A 71 9.18 12.46 -1.58
C LEU A 71 10.00 11.21 -1.86
N ILE A 72 9.42 10.02 -1.59
CA ILE A 72 10.04 8.74 -1.94
C ILE A 72 10.36 8.70 -3.44
N GLY A 73 9.45 9.15 -4.30
CA GLY A 73 9.67 9.26 -5.74
C GLY A 73 10.84 10.17 -6.14
N LEU A 74 11.07 11.28 -5.41
CA LEU A 74 12.20 12.18 -5.64
C LEU A 74 13.53 11.66 -5.09
N GLU A 75 13.49 10.87 -4.01
CA GLU A 75 14.68 10.27 -3.38
C GLU A 75 15.19 9.06 -4.19
N LEU A 76 14.30 8.42 -4.97
CA LEU A 76 14.63 7.30 -5.84
C LEU A 76 15.46 7.73 -7.05
N GLN A 77 16.75 7.39 -7.03
CA GLN A 77 17.63 7.54 -8.18
C GLN A 77 17.37 6.44 -9.23
N PRO A 78 16.96 6.77 -10.47
CA PRO A 78 16.68 5.75 -11.50
C PRO A 78 17.88 4.85 -11.83
N SER A 79 19.09 5.39 -11.69
CA SER A 79 20.35 4.66 -11.89
C SER A 79 20.56 3.55 -10.87
N MET A 80 20.11 3.75 -9.62
CA MET A 80 20.17 2.73 -8.57
C MET A 80 19.20 1.58 -8.86
N LEU A 81 17.97 1.91 -9.30
CA LEU A 81 16.98 0.91 -9.71
C LEU A 81 17.49 0.02 -10.84
N TRP A 82 18.15 0.62 -11.83
CA TRP A 82 18.67 -0.13 -12.97
C TRP A 82 19.77 -1.12 -12.58
N LYS A 83 20.59 -0.78 -11.58
CA LYS A 83 21.60 -1.68 -11.01
C LYS A 83 20.96 -2.85 -10.27
N MET A 84 19.86 -2.58 -9.56
CA MET A 84 19.14 -3.56 -8.74
C MET A 84 18.10 -4.39 -9.52
N ARG A 85 17.95 -4.20 -10.84
CA ARG A 85 16.90 -4.85 -11.66
C ARG A 85 16.81 -6.38 -11.52
N HIS A 86 17.94 -7.06 -11.36
CA HIS A 86 17.96 -8.52 -11.18
C HIS A 86 17.47 -8.93 -9.79
N GLN A 87 17.76 -8.14 -8.75
CA GLN A 87 17.21 -8.36 -7.41
C GLN A 87 15.72 -8.02 -7.38
N LEU A 88 15.31 -6.93 -8.01
CA LEU A 88 13.91 -6.54 -8.16
C LEU A 88 13.07 -7.63 -8.81
N ILE A 89 13.47 -8.08 -10.01
CA ILE A 89 12.69 -9.07 -10.77
C ILE A 89 12.92 -10.47 -10.21
N GLY A 90 14.12 -10.83 -9.79
CA GLY A 90 14.42 -12.17 -9.29
C GLY A 90 13.95 -12.39 -7.85
N LEU A 91 14.58 -11.70 -6.90
CA LEU A 91 14.32 -11.84 -5.46
C LEU A 91 12.91 -11.34 -5.07
N GLY A 92 12.51 -10.17 -5.58
CA GLY A 92 11.20 -9.58 -5.30
C GLY A 92 10.04 -10.47 -5.76
N SER A 93 10.05 -10.91 -7.02
CA SER A 93 8.99 -11.78 -7.54
C SER A 93 8.97 -13.14 -6.85
N LEU A 94 10.14 -13.72 -6.59
CA LEU A 94 10.23 -15.01 -5.93
C LEU A 94 9.68 -14.95 -4.51
N GLN A 95 9.99 -13.89 -3.75
CA GLN A 95 9.44 -13.71 -2.41
C GLN A 95 7.91 -13.61 -2.44
N VAL A 96 7.36 -12.74 -3.30
CA VAL A 96 5.90 -12.53 -3.36
C VAL A 96 5.18 -13.79 -3.79
N ILE A 97 5.67 -14.48 -4.83
CA ILE A 97 5.05 -15.72 -5.34
C ILE A 97 5.13 -16.83 -4.29
N LEU A 98 6.29 -17.05 -3.67
CA LEU A 98 6.45 -18.11 -2.67
C LEU A 98 5.59 -17.84 -1.43
N CYS A 99 5.57 -16.61 -0.92
CA CYS A 99 4.71 -16.24 0.20
C CYS A 99 3.23 -16.39 -0.15
N ALA A 100 2.81 -15.91 -1.32
CA ALA A 100 1.41 -16.01 -1.74
C ALA A 100 0.98 -17.48 -1.88
N LEU A 101 1.80 -18.33 -2.51
CA LEU A 101 1.50 -19.76 -2.65
C LEU A 101 1.53 -20.49 -1.30
N ALA A 102 2.48 -20.18 -0.41
CA ALA A 102 2.54 -20.78 0.91
C ALA A 102 1.28 -20.45 1.74
N ILE A 103 0.89 -19.17 1.78
CA ILE A 103 -0.32 -18.72 2.48
C ILE A 103 -1.58 -19.31 1.85
N THR A 104 -1.63 -19.37 0.51
CA THR A 104 -2.73 -20.04 -0.22
C THR A 104 -2.84 -21.51 0.17
N GLY A 105 -1.72 -22.23 0.22
CA GLY A 105 -1.68 -23.64 0.59
C GLY A 105 -2.18 -23.87 2.02
N VAL A 106 -1.77 -23.00 2.96
CA VAL A 106 -2.28 -23.01 4.34
C VAL A 106 -3.79 -22.78 4.36
N ALA A 107 -4.29 -21.77 3.66
CA ALA A 107 -5.72 -21.44 3.61
C ALA A 107 -6.56 -22.58 2.99
N VAL A 108 -6.08 -23.21 1.92
CA VAL A 108 -6.71 -24.41 1.34
C VAL A 108 -6.70 -25.57 2.33
N GLY A 109 -5.63 -25.74 3.11
CA GLY A 109 -5.54 -26.73 4.19
C GLY A 109 -6.59 -26.52 5.29
N PHE A 110 -7.02 -25.28 5.52
CA PHE A 110 -8.14 -24.94 6.41
C PHE A 110 -9.53 -25.07 5.76
N GLY A 111 -9.61 -25.59 4.52
CA GLY A 111 -10.87 -25.87 3.83
C GLY A 111 -11.40 -24.73 2.97
N LEU A 112 -10.64 -23.67 2.73
CA LEU A 112 -11.05 -22.63 1.79
C LEU A 112 -10.91 -23.11 0.33
N ALA A 113 -11.84 -22.68 -0.52
CA ALA A 113 -11.69 -22.85 -1.96
C ALA A 113 -10.42 -22.13 -2.48
N TRP A 114 -9.80 -22.66 -3.53
CA TRP A 114 -8.51 -22.17 -4.02
C TRP A 114 -8.55 -20.71 -4.49
N LYS A 115 -9.68 -20.20 -4.99
CA LYS A 115 -9.83 -18.81 -5.46
C LYS A 115 -9.75 -17.77 -4.32
N PRO A 116 -10.61 -17.83 -3.29
CA PRO A 116 -10.47 -16.92 -2.15
C PRO A 116 -9.17 -17.14 -1.38
N ALA A 117 -8.68 -18.39 -1.29
CA ALA A 117 -7.38 -18.68 -0.68
C ALA A 117 -6.22 -17.98 -1.41
N LEU A 118 -6.24 -17.97 -2.76
CA LEU A 118 -5.25 -17.27 -3.57
C LEU A 118 -5.38 -15.74 -3.41
N GLY A 119 -6.60 -15.21 -3.33
CA GLY A 119 -6.82 -13.80 -3.00
C GLY A 119 -6.20 -13.40 -1.66
N ILE A 120 -6.42 -14.20 -0.61
CA ILE A 120 -5.80 -14.00 0.71
C ILE A 120 -4.27 -14.10 0.62
N GLY A 121 -3.76 -15.10 -0.09
CA GLY A 121 -2.32 -15.28 -0.28
C GLY A 121 -1.66 -14.08 -0.95
N LEU A 122 -2.27 -13.55 -2.01
CA LEU A 122 -1.76 -12.36 -2.71
C LEU A 122 -1.77 -11.11 -1.82
N ILE A 123 -2.82 -10.90 -1.02
CA ILE A 123 -2.92 -9.73 -0.13
C ILE A 123 -1.91 -9.85 1.03
N LEU A 124 -1.83 -11.02 1.68
CA LEU A 124 -0.97 -11.22 2.84
C LEU A 124 0.52 -11.41 2.49
N ALA A 125 0.87 -11.63 1.22
CA ALA A 125 2.26 -11.70 0.78
C ALA A 125 2.96 -10.32 0.73
N MET A 126 2.19 -9.23 0.80
CA MET A 126 2.67 -7.86 0.66
C MET A 126 3.17 -7.30 1.99
N SER A 127 4.21 -6.46 1.94
CA SER A 127 4.77 -5.76 3.10
C SER A 127 4.47 -4.27 3.06
N SER A 128 4.59 -3.61 4.21
CA SER A 128 4.44 -2.16 4.33
C SER A 128 5.79 -1.46 4.16
N THR A 129 6.00 -0.83 3.00
CA THR A 129 7.27 -0.16 2.63
C THR A 129 7.68 0.90 3.64
N ALA A 130 6.76 1.79 4.04
CA ALA A 130 7.07 2.87 4.98
C ALA A 130 7.58 2.31 6.32
N ILE A 131 6.91 1.28 6.85
CA ILE A 131 7.27 0.66 8.14
C ILE A 131 8.61 -0.05 8.04
N ALA A 132 8.79 -0.84 6.99
CA ALA A 132 9.99 -1.64 6.81
C ALA A 132 11.24 -0.76 6.60
N LEU A 133 11.17 0.25 5.72
CA LEU A 133 12.29 1.15 5.46
C LEU A 133 12.62 2.02 6.67
N GLN A 134 11.61 2.53 7.38
CA GLN A 134 11.85 3.31 8.59
C GLN A 134 12.52 2.45 9.68
N THR A 135 12.09 1.21 9.86
CA THR A 135 12.71 0.27 10.80
C THR A 135 14.16 -0.05 10.42
N LEU A 136 14.42 -0.24 9.13
CA LEU A 136 15.75 -0.54 8.60
C LEU A 136 16.70 0.66 8.78
N ALA A 137 16.21 1.88 8.58
CA ALA A 137 16.94 3.12 8.81
C ALA A 137 17.24 3.34 10.31
N GLU A 138 16.25 3.15 11.18
CA GLU A 138 16.41 3.28 12.64
C GLU A 138 17.43 2.30 13.21
N LYS A 139 17.52 1.10 12.62
CA LYS A 139 18.50 0.09 13.00
C LYS A 139 19.85 0.22 12.29
N GLY A 140 20.02 1.22 11.41
CA GLY A 140 21.26 1.44 10.66
C GLY A 140 21.57 0.34 9.64
N LEU A 141 20.56 -0.41 9.19
CA LEU A 141 20.72 -1.59 8.33
C LEU A 141 20.58 -1.29 6.83
N MET A 142 20.23 -0.05 6.45
CA MET A 142 19.96 0.35 5.06
C MET A 142 21.10 0.01 4.08
N GLN A 143 22.35 0.16 4.53
CA GLN A 143 23.53 -0.06 3.67
C GLN A 143 24.00 -1.52 3.64
N THR A 144 23.39 -2.40 4.43
CA THR A 144 23.74 -3.83 4.45
C THR A 144 23.13 -4.56 3.25
N ASP A 145 23.70 -5.69 2.87
CA ASP A 145 23.13 -6.54 1.80
C ASP A 145 21.68 -6.96 2.11
N ALA A 146 21.39 -7.27 3.38
CA ALA A 146 20.04 -7.58 3.83
C ALA A 146 19.09 -6.40 3.65
N GLY A 147 19.56 -5.17 3.92
CA GLY A 147 18.79 -3.95 3.73
C GLY A 147 18.50 -3.66 2.27
N GLN A 148 19.52 -3.77 1.41
CA GLN A 148 19.37 -3.58 -0.04
C GLN A 148 18.46 -4.64 -0.66
N ASN A 149 18.58 -5.91 -0.26
CA ASN A 149 17.70 -6.98 -0.71
C ASN A 149 16.25 -6.76 -0.24
N SER A 150 16.05 -6.31 1.00
CA SER A 150 14.71 -5.98 1.53
C SER A 150 14.09 -4.83 0.75
N PHE A 151 14.86 -3.78 0.48
CA PHE A 151 14.42 -2.64 -0.34
C PHE A 151 14.01 -3.08 -1.76
N ALA A 152 14.78 -3.98 -2.38
CA ALA A 152 14.43 -4.53 -3.71
C ALA A 152 13.09 -5.27 -3.69
N VAL A 153 12.83 -6.07 -2.65
CA VAL A 153 11.54 -6.78 -2.48
C VAL A 153 10.40 -5.78 -2.27
N LEU A 154 10.57 -4.78 -1.41
CA LEU A 154 9.55 -3.75 -1.14
C LEU A 154 9.18 -2.94 -2.38
N LEU A 155 10.17 -2.56 -3.17
CA LEU A 155 9.92 -1.84 -4.42
C LEU A 155 9.25 -2.72 -5.47
N PHE A 156 9.61 -4.01 -5.55
CA PHE A 156 8.89 -4.95 -6.41
C PHE A 156 7.42 -5.06 -5.99
N GLN A 157 7.16 -5.15 -4.68
CA GLN A 157 5.79 -5.19 -4.15
C GLN A 157 5.01 -3.93 -4.51
N ASP A 158 5.59 -2.75 -4.36
CA ASP A 158 4.93 -1.48 -4.70
C ASP A 158 4.48 -1.45 -6.19
N ILE A 159 5.33 -1.97 -7.08
CA ILE A 159 5.01 -2.13 -8.52
C ILE A 159 3.96 -3.23 -8.75
N ALA A 160 4.04 -4.33 -8.00
CA ALA A 160 3.16 -5.50 -8.15
C ALA A 160 1.76 -5.29 -7.54
N VAL A 161 1.56 -4.30 -6.66
CA VAL A 161 0.25 -3.96 -6.07
C VAL A 161 -0.81 -3.76 -7.15
N ILE A 162 -0.51 -2.93 -8.17
CA ILE A 162 -1.47 -2.56 -9.21
C ILE A 162 -2.00 -3.79 -9.98
N PRO A 163 -1.15 -4.66 -10.56
CA PRO A 163 -1.63 -5.86 -11.25
C PRO A 163 -2.31 -6.85 -10.29
N ILE A 164 -1.85 -6.98 -9.04
CA ILE A 164 -2.50 -7.85 -8.04
C ILE A 164 -3.93 -7.36 -7.77
N ILE A 165 -4.12 -6.07 -7.49
CA ILE A 165 -5.45 -5.48 -7.26
C ILE A 165 -6.34 -5.64 -8.50
N ALA A 166 -5.79 -5.50 -9.71
CA ALA A 166 -6.54 -5.73 -10.94
C ALA A 166 -6.96 -7.20 -11.15
N LEU A 167 -6.20 -8.16 -10.61
CA LEU A 167 -6.51 -9.59 -10.68
C LEU A 167 -7.55 -10.03 -9.64
N LEU A 168 -7.57 -9.41 -8.45
CA LEU A 168 -8.45 -9.82 -7.35
C LEU A 168 -9.95 -9.95 -7.72
N PRO A 169 -10.56 -9.02 -8.47
CA PRO A 169 -11.96 -9.15 -8.91
C PRO A 169 -12.21 -10.41 -9.76
N LEU A 170 -11.24 -10.85 -10.56
CA LEU A 170 -11.35 -12.03 -11.43
C LEU A 170 -11.35 -13.34 -10.63
N LEU A 171 -10.75 -13.33 -9.44
CA LEU A 171 -10.78 -14.45 -8.49
C LEU A 171 -12.13 -14.54 -7.76
N GLY A 172 -12.82 -13.41 -7.59
CA GLY A 172 -14.14 -13.33 -6.96
C GLY A 172 -15.27 -13.77 -7.89
N THR A 173 -15.69 -15.04 -7.84
CA THR A 173 -16.97 -15.48 -8.45
C THR A 173 -18.18 -15.30 -7.53
N GLY A 174 -18.05 -14.50 -6.47
CA GLY A 174 -19.12 -14.15 -5.54
C GLY A 174 -18.99 -12.68 -5.18
N ALA A 175 -20.11 -11.96 -5.21
CA ALA A 175 -20.20 -10.53 -4.97
C ALA A 175 -19.47 -10.10 -3.68
N ALA A 176 -18.25 -9.62 -3.83
CA ALA A 176 -17.61 -8.75 -2.86
C ALA A 176 -17.53 -7.39 -3.54
N THR A 177 -18.51 -6.54 -3.23
CA THR A 177 -18.47 -5.10 -3.45
C THR A 177 -17.31 -4.53 -2.63
N ALA A 178 -16.11 -4.56 -3.20
CA ALA A 178 -15.07 -3.64 -2.78
C ALA A 178 -15.47 -2.29 -3.39
N ASP A 179 -16.11 -1.44 -2.58
CA ASP A 179 -16.24 -0.02 -2.83
C ASP A 179 -14.84 0.61 -2.83
N ALA A 180 -14.09 0.41 -3.91
CA ALA A 180 -13.03 1.31 -4.30
C ALA A 180 -13.73 2.47 -5.01
N GLY A 181 -13.83 3.61 -4.32
CA GLY A 181 -14.58 4.80 -4.73
C GLY A 181 -14.08 5.45 -6.03
N HIS A 182 -14.32 4.80 -7.17
CA HIS A 182 -14.28 5.38 -8.50
C HIS A 182 -15.54 4.91 -9.24
N GLY A 183 -16.56 5.75 -9.23
CA GLY A 183 -17.87 5.48 -9.82
C GLY A 183 -17.79 5.17 -11.31
N GLY A 184 -18.33 4.02 -11.67
CA GLY A 184 -18.54 3.59 -13.04
C GLY A 184 -19.12 2.19 -13.03
N SER A 185 -20.44 2.10 -13.22
CA SER A 185 -21.19 0.86 -13.20
C SER A 185 -20.68 -0.12 -14.26
N ASN A 186 -19.89 -1.11 -13.82
CA ASN A 186 -19.43 -2.26 -14.62
C ASN A 186 -20.58 -3.23 -14.98
N ALA A 187 -21.84 -2.76 -15.02
CA ALA A 187 -23.05 -3.56 -15.24
C ALA A 187 -23.02 -4.28 -16.60
N TRP A 188 -22.36 -3.68 -17.61
CA TRP A 188 -22.17 -4.28 -18.93
C TRP A 188 -21.06 -5.34 -18.98
N LEU A 189 -20.12 -5.32 -18.03
CA LEU A 189 -19.05 -6.31 -17.94
C LEU A 189 -19.45 -7.49 -17.04
N ALA A 190 -20.35 -7.27 -16.08
CA ALA A 190 -20.79 -8.25 -15.10
C ALA A 190 -21.42 -9.53 -15.70
N HIS A 191 -22.05 -9.44 -16.87
CA HIS A 191 -22.67 -10.59 -17.55
C HIS A 191 -21.71 -11.37 -18.46
N GLN A 192 -20.48 -10.88 -18.66
CA GLN A 192 -19.53 -11.48 -19.59
C GLN A 192 -18.64 -12.52 -18.90
N PRO A 193 -18.18 -13.56 -19.62
CA PRO A 193 -17.31 -14.58 -19.06
C PRO A 193 -16.00 -13.96 -18.54
N GLY A 194 -15.46 -14.48 -17.44
CA GLY A 194 -14.36 -13.84 -16.69
C GLY A 194 -13.09 -13.55 -17.49
N TRP A 195 -12.83 -14.27 -18.59
CA TRP A 195 -11.70 -13.98 -19.49
C TRP A 195 -11.90 -12.66 -20.27
N VAL A 196 -13.16 -12.30 -20.61
CA VAL A 196 -13.51 -11.02 -21.26
C VAL A 196 -13.33 -9.88 -20.27
N GLN A 197 -13.76 -10.07 -19.02
CA GLN A 197 -13.54 -9.09 -17.95
C GLN A 197 -12.05 -8.85 -17.74
N ALA A 198 -11.23 -9.92 -17.72
CA ALA A 198 -9.79 -9.82 -17.59
C ALA A 198 -9.13 -9.07 -18.75
N LEU A 199 -9.50 -9.38 -19.99
CA LEU A 199 -8.97 -8.67 -21.16
C LEU A 199 -9.40 -7.20 -21.17
N ALA A 200 -10.64 -6.91 -20.78
CA ALA A 200 -11.15 -5.55 -20.71
C ALA A 200 -10.43 -4.73 -19.64
N THR A 201 -10.18 -5.28 -18.44
CA THR A 201 -9.44 -4.57 -17.38
C THR A 201 -7.99 -4.36 -17.76
N ILE A 202 -7.31 -5.39 -18.29
CA ILE A 202 -5.93 -5.25 -18.79
C ILE A 202 -5.88 -4.21 -19.91
N GLY A 203 -6.81 -4.25 -20.86
CA GLY A 203 -6.91 -3.29 -21.95
C GLY A 203 -7.13 -1.86 -21.46
N ALA A 204 -8.00 -1.66 -20.48
CA ALA A 204 -8.24 -0.36 -19.86
C ALA A 204 -6.99 0.18 -19.16
N VAL A 205 -6.29 -0.64 -18.37
CA VAL A 205 -5.04 -0.25 -17.72
C VAL A 205 -3.97 0.13 -18.75
N VAL A 206 -3.79 -0.69 -19.79
CA VAL A 206 -2.85 -0.42 -20.89
C VAL A 206 -3.21 0.89 -21.59
N LEU A 207 -4.50 1.14 -21.85
CA LEU A 207 -4.96 2.35 -22.50
C LEU A 207 -4.75 3.58 -21.62
N ILE A 208 -5.06 3.51 -20.32
CA ILE A 208 -4.79 4.60 -19.36
C ILE A 208 -3.29 4.92 -19.32
N VAL A 209 -2.45 3.89 -19.21
CA VAL A 209 -0.99 4.06 -19.17
C VAL A 209 -0.47 4.64 -20.51
N ALA A 210 -0.96 4.13 -21.65
CA ALA A 210 -0.56 4.62 -22.96
C ALA A 210 -1.01 6.07 -23.18
N MET A 211 -2.26 6.40 -22.81
CA MET A 211 -2.82 7.74 -22.93
C MET A 211 -2.10 8.72 -22.00
N GLY A 212 -1.78 8.31 -20.78
CA GLY A 212 -0.94 9.09 -19.87
C GLY A 212 0.45 9.34 -20.47
N ARG A 213 1.12 8.29 -20.98
CA ARG A 213 2.47 8.39 -21.53
C ARG A 213 2.55 9.23 -22.81
N ILE A 214 1.56 9.09 -23.70
CA ILE A 214 1.47 9.84 -24.96
C ILE A 214 1.00 11.27 -24.67
N GLY A 215 0.03 11.45 -23.78
CA GLY A 215 -0.53 12.74 -23.38
C GLY A 215 0.52 13.63 -22.70
N MET A 216 1.30 13.09 -21.76
CA MET A 216 2.43 13.84 -21.17
C MET A 216 3.45 14.23 -22.23
N ARG A 217 3.76 13.34 -23.19
CA ARG A 217 4.70 13.65 -24.27
C ARG A 217 4.20 14.76 -25.20
N TYR A 218 2.90 14.85 -25.45
CA TYR A 218 2.29 15.93 -26.23
C TYR A 218 2.21 17.24 -25.43
N LEU A 219 1.82 17.17 -24.16
CA LEU A 219 1.71 18.33 -23.30
C LEU A 219 3.09 19.00 -23.10
N PHE A 220 4.14 18.21 -22.83
CA PHE A 220 5.51 18.73 -22.73
C PHE A 220 6.04 19.29 -24.05
N ARG A 221 5.53 18.82 -25.20
CA ARG A 221 5.87 19.39 -26.52
C ARG A 221 5.05 20.63 -26.89
N ALA A 222 3.88 20.84 -26.29
CA ALA A 222 3.05 22.01 -26.52
C ALA A 222 3.50 23.21 -25.65
N ILE A 223 4.21 22.93 -24.55
CA ILE A 223 4.72 23.93 -23.60
C ILE A 223 6.18 24.33 -23.90
N ALA A 224 6.94 23.49 -24.61
CA ALA A 224 8.30 23.76 -25.07
C ALA A 224 8.32 24.43 -26.45
#